data_AF-A0A7C4REC9-F1
#
_entry.id   AF-A0A7C4REC9-F1
#
_cell.length_a   1.000
_cell.length_b   1.000
_cell.length_c   1.000
_cell.angle_alpha   90.00
_cell.angle_beta   90.00
_cell.angle_gamma   90.00
#
_symmetry.space_group_name_H-M   'P 1'
#
loop_
_entity.id
_entity.type
_entity.pdbx_description
1 polymer ?
#
loop_
_entity_poly.entity_id
_entity_poly.type
_entity_poly.pdbx_seq_one_letter_code
_entity_poly.pdbx_strand_id
1 'polypeptide(L)'
;MFDLDLQKLNEFIERPEEYFLTGMIDKRIAWSIYIPLRLAVKRTEYISTLKIPSDIDHRLSGVASALGTLSRAAIGLGFSKGTSGYFTCKNCSLTAGHIIDFPEHSVVAIAFPYSENYVEGKIRAKSKGWVWKNKVLTGVELELYNEGVKRSIENDNVLMGLIMEFFGSQVFWMGIRNFDKIVFSIKDVDGKKYNIIMFELNRLLKKGMNFLTERGIDFRKVPELIFDIAEKIAQKAPPLPKVCPYCGTETHTEYCPSCGKKIK
;
A
#
# COMPACT_ATOMS: atom_id res chain seq x y z
N MET A 1 23.76 8.54 17.01
CA MET A 1 24.27 7.84 15.80
C MET A 1 23.13 7.28 14.96
N PHE A 2 22.10 6.66 15.57
CA PHE A 2 20.86 6.25 14.90
C PHE A 2 20.14 7.36 14.11
N ASP A 3 20.01 8.56 14.69
CA ASP A 3 19.29 9.67 14.03
C ASP A 3 19.96 10.15 12.74
N LEU A 4 21.30 10.07 12.67
CA LEU A 4 22.06 10.51 11.50
C LEU A 4 21.90 9.54 10.31
N ASP A 5 21.78 8.25 10.61
CA ASP A 5 21.60 7.20 9.60
C ASP A 5 20.15 7.18 9.08
N LEU A 6 19.16 7.45 9.94
CA LEU A 6 17.76 7.65 9.56
C LEU A 6 17.56 8.92 8.74
N GLN A 7 18.26 10.02 9.05
CA GLN A 7 18.25 11.24 8.23
C GLN A 7 18.78 10.99 6.82
N LYS A 8 19.90 10.28 6.67
CA LYS A 8 20.43 9.89 5.35
C LYS A 8 19.44 9.01 4.57
N LEU A 9 18.80 8.07 5.26
CA LEU A 9 17.80 7.22 4.63
C LEU A 9 16.56 8.02 4.22
N ASN A 10 16.15 9.00 5.03
CA ASN A 10 15.09 9.93 4.71
C ASN A 10 15.44 10.77 3.46
N GLU A 11 16.64 11.34 3.38
CA GLU A 11 17.10 12.06 2.18
C GLU A 11 17.08 11.18 0.92
N PHE A 12 17.47 9.92 1.06
CA PHE A 12 17.46 8.95 -0.02
C PHE A 12 16.05 8.67 -0.56
N ILE A 13 15.07 8.43 0.32
CA ILE A 13 13.68 8.15 -0.09
C ILE A 13 12.92 9.41 -0.55
N GLU A 14 13.45 10.62 -0.33
CA GLU A 14 12.84 11.86 -0.84
C GLU A 14 13.28 12.19 -2.28
N ARG A 15 14.23 11.42 -2.84
CA ARG A 15 14.75 11.59 -4.22
C ARG A 15 14.58 10.31 -5.06
N PRO A 16 13.35 9.77 -5.22
CA PRO A 16 13.11 8.56 -6.02
C PRO A 16 13.60 8.64 -7.46
N GLU A 17 13.58 9.84 -8.04
CA GLU A 17 14.05 10.15 -9.39
C GLU A 17 15.57 9.97 -9.59
N GLU A 18 16.34 9.87 -8.51
CA GLU A 18 17.78 9.63 -8.56
C GLU A 18 18.11 8.19 -8.18
N TYR A 19 17.46 7.68 -7.14
CA TYR A 19 17.90 6.47 -6.47
C TYR A 19 17.03 5.24 -6.71
N PHE A 20 15.87 5.39 -7.36
CA PHE A 20 14.91 4.29 -7.53
C PHE A 20 14.52 4.08 -8.98
N LEU A 21 15.35 4.53 -9.92
CA LEU A 21 15.12 4.34 -11.35
C LEU A 21 15.71 3.03 -11.87
N THR A 22 14.92 2.31 -12.66
CA THR A 22 15.30 1.09 -13.36
C THR A 22 15.00 1.19 -14.86
N GLY A 23 15.66 0.36 -15.67
CA GLY A 23 15.54 0.33 -17.14
C GLY A 23 16.70 1.02 -17.86
N MET A 24 17.09 0.47 -19.02
CA MET A 24 18.24 0.96 -19.79
C MET A 24 17.91 2.18 -20.66
N ILE A 25 16.73 2.18 -21.29
CA ILE A 25 16.30 3.24 -22.23
C ILE A 25 15.30 4.16 -21.53
N ASP A 26 14.13 3.62 -21.17
CA ASP A 26 13.10 4.37 -20.44
C ASP A 26 13.21 4.13 -18.93
N LYS A 27 14.03 4.97 -18.28
CA LYS A 27 14.16 4.97 -16.82
C LYS A 27 12.83 5.25 -16.12
N ARG A 28 12.44 4.36 -15.22
CA ARG A 28 11.16 4.36 -14.48
C ARG A 28 11.37 4.07 -13.00
N ILE A 29 10.47 4.52 -12.14
CA ILE A 29 10.49 4.11 -10.72
C ILE A 29 10.28 2.61 -10.60
N ALA A 30 11.11 1.97 -9.78
CA ALA A 30 10.91 0.61 -9.30
C ALA A 30 10.05 0.65 -8.02
N TRP A 31 8.73 0.60 -8.17
CA TRP A 31 7.80 0.70 -7.04
C TRP A 31 7.98 -0.45 -6.05
N SER A 32 8.36 -1.64 -6.54
CA SER A 32 8.70 -2.80 -5.70
C SER A 32 9.83 -2.55 -4.71
N ILE A 33 10.68 -1.55 -4.98
CA ILE A 33 11.79 -1.18 -4.10
C ILE A 33 11.41 0.05 -3.29
N TYR A 34 10.86 1.05 -3.97
CA TYR A 34 10.56 2.35 -3.38
C TYR A 34 9.48 2.27 -2.29
N ILE A 35 8.40 1.53 -2.52
CA ILE A 35 7.27 1.45 -1.57
C ILE A 35 7.70 0.83 -0.24
N PRO A 36 8.28 -0.39 -0.19
CA PRO A 36 8.68 -0.98 1.08
C PRO A 36 9.67 -0.11 1.85
N LEU A 37 10.68 0.46 1.17
CA LEU A 37 11.68 1.30 1.82
C LEU A 37 11.09 2.62 2.33
N ARG A 38 10.23 3.28 1.55
CA ARG A 38 9.58 4.51 2.00
C ARG A 38 8.69 4.27 3.22
N LEU A 39 7.90 3.20 3.21
CA LEU A 39 7.07 2.83 4.35
C LEU A 39 7.91 2.47 5.58
N ALA A 40 9.02 1.76 5.40
CA ALA A 40 9.93 1.42 6.49
C ALA A 40 10.57 2.63 7.19
N VAL A 41 10.54 3.82 6.56
CA VAL A 41 11.04 5.08 7.12
C VAL A 41 9.91 5.96 7.63
N LYS A 42 8.86 6.16 6.80
CA LYS A 42 7.75 7.08 7.07
C LYS A 42 6.64 6.49 7.93
N ARG A 43 6.63 5.16 8.08
CA ARG A 43 5.67 4.35 8.86
C ARG A 43 6.43 3.30 9.68
N THR A 44 7.63 3.62 10.17
CA THR A 44 8.54 2.73 10.92
C THR A 44 7.84 2.00 12.09
N GLU A 45 6.91 2.68 12.74
CA GLU A 45 6.09 2.17 13.84
C GLU A 45 5.19 0.99 13.44
N TYR A 46 4.82 0.91 12.16
CA TYR A 46 3.94 -0.11 11.62
C TYR A 46 4.64 -1.17 10.77
N ILE A 47 5.88 -0.92 10.32
CA ILE A 47 6.60 -1.90 9.48
C ILE A 47 7.45 -2.83 10.35
N SER A 48 7.26 -4.13 10.17
CA SER A 48 7.97 -5.18 10.90
C SER A 48 9.13 -5.74 10.09
N THR A 49 8.86 -6.12 8.85
CA THR A 49 9.89 -6.64 7.94
C THR A 49 9.67 -6.12 6.53
N LEU A 50 10.74 -6.10 5.74
CA LEU A 50 10.67 -5.87 4.30
C LEU A 50 11.49 -6.91 3.55
N LYS A 51 11.01 -7.30 2.37
CA LYS A 51 11.78 -8.05 1.39
C LYS A 51 11.88 -7.25 0.12
N ILE A 52 13.10 -7.06 -0.35
CA ILE A 52 13.36 -6.32 -1.58
C ILE A 52 13.95 -7.26 -2.64
N PRO A 53 13.72 -6.99 -3.93
CA PRO A 53 14.34 -7.74 -5.02
C PRO A 53 15.85 -7.94 -4.85
N SER A 54 16.35 -9.16 -5.00
CA SER A 54 17.78 -9.48 -4.84
C SER A 54 18.67 -8.86 -5.92
N ASP A 55 18.11 -8.43 -7.05
CA ASP A 55 18.84 -7.80 -8.16
C ASP A 55 19.14 -6.30 -7.91
N ILE A 56 18.89 -5.82 -6.70
CA ILE A 56 19.08 -4.43 -6.26
C ILE A 56 20.54 -4.04 -6.10
N ASP A 57 21.38 -4.95 -5.61
CA ASP A 57 22.78 -4.63 -5.27
C ASP A 57 23.61 -4.17 -6.49
N HIS A 58 23.17 -4.54 -7.70
CA HIS A 58 23.80 -4.11 -8.95
C HIS A 58 23.17 -2.84 -9.56
N ARG A 59 22.03 -2.37 -9.04
CA ARG A 59 21.20 -1.36 -9.72
C ARG A 59 21.15 0.00 -9.04
N LEU A 60 21.31 0.09 -7.72
CA LEU A 60 21.05 1.34 -6.99
C LEU A 60 22.14 1.62 -5.95
N SER A 61 23.03 2.58 -6.22
CA SER A 61 24.04 3.04 -5.26
C SER A 61 23.36 3.64 -4.03
N GLY A 62 23.60 3.08 -2.84
CA GLY A 62 23.05 3.58 -1.57
C GLY A 62 22.04 2.63 -0.90
N VAL A 63 21.49 1.64 -1.61
CA VAL A 63 20.53 0.70 -1.01
C VAL A 63 21.19 -0.20 0.04
N ALA A 64 22.42 -0.65 -0.16
CA ALA A 64 23.17 -1.40 0.85
C ALA A 64 23.35 -0.59 2.15
N SER A 65 23.58 0.72 2.05
CA SER A 65 23.65 1.61 3.22
C SER A 65 22.28 1.79 3.88
N ALA A 66 21.21 1.93 3.08
CA ALA A 66 19.82 2.01 3.55
C ALA A 66 19.40 0.76 4.35
N LEU A 67 19.75 -0.43 3.85
CA LEU A 67 19.52 -1.70 4.52
C LEU A 67 20.30 -1.80 5.82
N GLY A 68 21.58 -1.39 5.82
CA GLY A 68 22.38 -1.32 7.05
C GLY A 68 21.72 -0.48 8.15
N THR A 69 21.09 0.64 7.80
CA THR A 69 20.34 1.50 8.73
C THR A 69 19.06 0.84 9.23
N LEU A 70 18.25 0.26 8.33
CA LEU A 70 16.95 -0.34 8.68
C LEU A 70 17.08 -1.55 9.61
N SER A 71 18.14 -2.35 9.43
CA SER A 71 18.43 -3.47 10.33
C SER A 71 18.62 -3.01 11.77
N ARG A 72 19.21 -1.82 11.98
CA ARG A 72 19.39 -1.27 13.33
C ARG A 72 18.07 -0.78 13.92
N ALA A 73 17.11 -0.34 13.10
CA ALA A 73 15.77 0.10 13.52
C ALA A 73 14.82 -1.07 13.89
N ALA A 74 15.34 -2.27 14.14
CA ALA A 74 14.59 -3.50 14.40
C ALA A 74 13.57 -3.87 13.31
N ILE A 75 13.82 -3.43 12.06
CA ILE A 75 13.07 -3.88 10.89
C ILE A 75 13.81 -5.07 10.30
N GLY A 76 13.13 -6.21 10.20
CA GLY A 76 13.68 -7.41 9.58
C GLY A 76 13.89 -7.21 8.08
N LEU A 77 15.05 -7.61 7.57
CA LEU A 77 15.39 -7.46 6.16
C LEU A 77 15.54 -8.83 5.50
N GLY A 78 14.96 -8.97 4.32
CA GLY A 78 15.15 -10.12 3.46
C GLY A 78 15.25 -9.74 1.99
N PHE A 79 15.61 -10.73 1.18
CA PHE A 79 15.64 -10.59 -0.27
C PHE A 79 14.62 -11.52 -0.92
N SER A 80 13.97 -11.06 -1.98
CA SER A 80 13.05 -11.83 -2.82
C SER A 80 13.67 -12.06 -4.20
N LYS A 81 13.42 -13.23 -4.80
CA LYS A 81 13.74 -13.47 -6.21
C LYS A 81 12.73 -12.72 -7.10
N GLY A 82 13.20 -12.21 -8.24
CA GLY A 82 12.36 -11.51 -9.22
C GLY A 82 12.18 -10.02 -8.92
N THR A 83 11.13 -9.40 -9.47
CA THR A 83 10.87 -7.94 -9.42
C THR A 83 9.82 -7.55 -8.36
N SER A 84 9.62 -8.39 -7.35
CA SER A 84 8.59 -8.21 -6.34
C SER A 84 9.15 -7.70 -5.03
N GLY A 85 8.48 -6.70 -4.45
CA GLY A 85 8.75 -6.16 -3.12
C GLY A 85 7.70 -6.60 -2.12
N TYR A 86 8.08 -6.73 -0.86
CA TYR A 86 7.18 -7.14 0.20
C TYR A 86 7.45 -6.36 1.48
N PHE A 87 6.41 -6.21 2.29
CA PHE A 87 6.54 -5.79 3.68
C PHE A 87 5.52 -6.51 4.56
N THR A 88 5.85 -6.69 5.84
CA THR A 88 4.88 -7.13 6.85
C THR A 88 4.67 -6.03 7.88
N CYS A 89 3.47 -6.01 8.43
CA CYS A 89 3.07 -4.98 9.37
C CYS A 89 3.12 -5.49 10.82
N LYS A 90 3.19 -4.55 11.76
CA LYS A 90 3.03 -4.72 13.21
C LYS A 90 2.21 -3.56 13.73
N ASN A 91 1.57 -3.72 14.88
CA ASN A 91 0.87 -2.64 15.58
C ASN A 91 -0.20 -1.90 14.73
N CYS A 92 -0.78 -2.55 13.72
CA CYS A 92 -1.87 -2.00 12.91
C CYS A 92 -2.79 -3.13 12.42
N SER A 93 -3.84 -2.77 11.68
CA SER A 93 -4.87 -3.70 11.18
C SER A 93 -4.42 -4.49 9.96
N LEU A 94 -3.36 -4.04 9.28
CA LEU A 94 -2.80 -4.71 8.11
C LEU A 94 -1.89 -5.89 8.49
N THR A 95 -1.83 -6.89 7.63
CA THR A 95 -0.93 -8.05 7.78
C THR A 95 0.36 -7.84 6.98
N ALA A 96 0.23 -7.53 5.69
CA ALA A 96 1.35 -7.46 4.77
C ALA A 96 1.01 -6.69 3.49
N GLY A 97 2.02 -6.28 2.75
CA GLY A 97 1.91 -5.77 1.38
C GLY A 97 2.82 -6.52 0.42
N HIS A 98 2.35 -6.73 -0.79
CA HIS A 98 3.11 -7.28 -1.92
C HIS A 98 3.00 -6.34 -3.10
N ILE A 99 4.16 -5.93 -3.63
CA ILE A 99 4.29 -5.05 -4.78
C ILE A 99 4.89 -5.84 -5.93
N ILE A 100 4.26 -5.78 -7.10
CA ILE A 100 4.76 -6.40 -8.33
C ILE A 100 4.92 -5.30 -9.37
N ASP A 101 6.15 -5.14 -9.88
CA ASP A 101 6.42 -4.29 -11.03
C ASP A 101 6.26 -5.08 -12.34
N PHE A 102 5.32 -4.63 -13.17
CA PHE A 102 5.14 -5.10 -14.54
C PHE A 102 5.80 -4.14 -15.54
N PRO A 103 5.99 -4.56 -16.81
CA PRO A 103 6.57 -3.68 -17.82
C PRO A 103 5.79 -2.37 -18.02
N GLU A 104 4.51 -2.30 -17.66
CA GLU A 104 3.67 -1.15 -18.01
C GLU A 104 2.86 -0.53 -16.86
N HIS A 105 2.88 -1.15 -15.69
CA HIS A 105 2.24 -0.70 -14.47
C HIS A 105 2.87 -1.42 -13.26
N SER A 106 2.49 -1.02 -12.06
CA SER A 106 2.76 -1.81 -10.86
C SER A 106 1.46 -2.09 -10.11
N VAL A 107 1.43 -3.18 -9.38
CA VAL A 107 0.31 -3.55 -8.52
C VAL A 107 0.80 -3.63 -7.08
N VAL A 108 0.05 -3.01 -6.18
CA VAL A 108 0.28 -3.10 -4.73
C VAL A 108 -0.93 -3.80 -4.12
N ALA A 109 -0.72 -5.02 -3.63
CA ALA A 109 -1.74 -5.80 -2.92
C ALA A 109 -1.47 -5.73 -1.42
N ILE A 110 -2.39 -5.13 -0.67
CA ILE A 110 -2.33 -5.03 0.78
C ILE A 110 -3.29 -6.04 1.38
N ALA A 111 -2.75 -6.94 2.20
CA ALA A 111 -3.49 -7.98 2.89
C ALA A 111 -3.80 -7.57 4.32
N PHE A 112 -5.02 -7.87 4.75
CA PHE A 112 -5.43 -7.84 6.15
C PHE A 112 -6.36 -9.03 6.44
N PRO A 113 -6.58 -9.38 7.71
CA PRO A 113 -7.32 -10.60 8.03
C PRO A 113 -8.79 -10.57 7.57
N TYR A 114 -9.33 -11.73 7.16
CA TYR A 114 -10.71 -11.89 6.70
C TYR A 114 -11.75 -11.92 7.83
N SER A 115 -12.71 -11.00 7.85
CA SER A 115 -13.91 -11.08 8.70
C SER A 115 -15.19 -11.23 7.86
N GLU A 116 -16.24 -11.85 8.43
CA GLU A 116 -17.46 -12.21 7.71
C GLU A 116 -18.21 -11.02 7.07
N ASN A 117 -17.96 -9.79 7.53
CA ASN A 117 -18.54 -8.56 6.98
C ASN A 117 -17.61 -7.85 5.96
N TYR A 118 -16.80 -8.61 5.23
CA TYR A 118 -15.89 -8.03 4.24
C TYR A 118 -16.61 -7.39 3.04
N VAL A 119 -15.84 -6.56 2.34
CA VAL A 119 -16.20 -5.78 1.19
C VAL A 119 -15.46 -6.33 -0.02
N GLU A 120 -16.11 -7.15 -0.84
CA GLU A 120 -15.67 -7.27 -2.22
C GLU A 120 -16.18 -6.06 -3.03
N GLY A 121 -15.47 -5.68 -4.09
CA GLY A 121 -15.90 -4.59 -4.95
C GLY A 121 -14.74 -3.72 -5.42
N LYS A 122 -15.04 -2.45 -5.73
CA LYS A 122 -14.04 -1.49 -6.17
C LYS A 122 -14.46 -0.05 -5.88
N ILE A 123 -13.47 0.80 -5.67
CA ILE A 123 -13.64 2.26 -5.68
C ILE A 123 -13.07 2.76 -6.99
N ARG A 124 -13.83 3.53 -7.75
CA ARG A 124 -13.46 4.08 -9.05
C ARG A 124 -13.33 5.60 -9.02
N ALA A 125 -12.34 6.12 -9.72
CA ALA A 125 -12.20 7.54 -9.97
C ALA A 125 -13.12 7.99 -11.11
N LYS A 126 -13.84 9.08 -10.90
CA LYS A 126 -14.56 9.82 -11.94
C LYS A 126 -13.68 10.95 -12.42
N SER A 127 -13.35 10.98 -13.70
CA SER A 127 -12.52 12.03 -14.30
C SER A 127 -13.16 12.61 -15.56
N LYS A 128 -12.88 13.89 -15.84
CA LYS A 128 -13.26 14.58 -17.06
C LYS A 128 -12.02 15.06 -17.81
N GLY A 129 -12.17 15.22 -19.12
CA GLY A 129 -11.11 15.70 -20.00
C GLY A 129 -10.29 14.59 -20.65
N TRP A 130 -9.45 15.00 -21.60
CA TRP A 130 -8.60 14.10 -22.36
C TRP A 130 -7.30 13.84 -21.63
N VAL A 131 -6.84 12.59 -21.72
CA VAL A 131 -5.55 12.13 -21.19
C VAL A 131 -4.44 13.09 -21.64
N TRP A 132 -3.45 13.33 -20.80
CA TRP A 132 -2.27 14.15 -21.07
C TRP A 132 -2.41 15.68 -21.13
N LYS A 133 -3.62 16.23 -21.32
CA LYS A 133 -3.80 17.69 -21.48
C LYS A 133 -4.58 18.30 -20.32
N ASN A 134 -5.86 17.93 -20.21
CA ASN A 134 -6.83 18.57 -19.31
C ASN A 134 -7.60 17.56 -18.45
N LYS A 135 -6.99 16.41 -18.14
CA LYS A 135 -7.65 15.39 -17.33
C LYS A 135 -7.70 15.83 -15.87
N VAL A 136 -8.91 15.89 -15.31
CA VAL A 136 -9.18 16.34 -13.94
C VAL A 136 -10.05 15.31 -13.22
N LEU A 137 -9.75 15.09 -11.94
CA LEU A 137 -10.54 14.23 -11.07
C LEU A 137 -11.79 15.01 -10.65
N THR A 138 -12.96 14.47 -10.93
CA THR A 138 -14.25 15.09 -10.61
C THR A 138 -14.95 14.44 -9.42
N GLY A 139 -14.45 13.30 -8.95
CA GLY A 139 -14.99 12.59 -7.81
C GLY A 139 -14.58 11.12 -7.83
N VAL A 140 -15.22 10.34 -6.97
CA VAL A 140 -15.06 8.88 -6.90
C VAL A 140 -16.43 8.21 -6.78
N GLU A 141 -16.45 6.92 -7.06
CA GLU A 141 -17.62 6.06 -7.04
C GLU A 141 -17.29 4.76 -6.35
N LEU A 142 -18.17 4.33 -5.45
CA LEU A 142 -17.96 3.11 -4.66
C LEU A 142 -18.96 2.05 -5.12
N GLU A 143 -18.42 1.00 -5.74
CA GLU A 143 -19.15 -0.19 -6.16
C GLU A 143 -18.73 -1.35 -5.23
N LEU A 144 -19.29 -1.39 -4.03
CA LEU A 144 -18.99 -2.38 -3.00
C LEU A 144 -20.19 -3.27 -2.74
N TYR A 145 -20.00 -4.57 -2.54
CA TYR A 145 -21.12 -5.49 -2.28
C TYR A 145 -21.77 -5.27 -0.92
N ASN A 146 -21.00 -4.80 0.08
CA ASN A 146 -21.51 -4.50 1.41
C ASN A 146 -21.92 -3.02 1.53
N GLU A 147 -23.22 -2.74 1.49
CA GLU A 147 -23.78 -1.38 1.58
C GLU A 147 -23.49 -0.68 2.93
N GLY A 148 -23.38 -1.44 4.03
CA GLY A 148 -23.03 -0.87 5.33
C GLY A 148 -21.62 -0.31 5.36
N VAL A 149 -20.65 -1.06 4.84
CA VAL A 149 -19.27 -0.60 4.76
C VAL A 149 -19.09 0.49 3.71
N LYS A 150 -19.82 0.41 2.59
CA LYS A 150 -19.88 1.48 1.59
C LYS A 150 -20.24 2.82 2.22
N ARG A 151 -21.36 2.89 2.95
CA ARG A 151 -21.76 4.11 3.67
C ARG A 151 -20.72 4.55 4.71
N SER A 152 -20.08 3.61 5.40
CA SER A 152 -19.02 3.91 6.38
C SER A 152 -17.78 4.54 5.73
N ILE A 153 -17.44 4.15 4.50
CA ILE A 153 -16.36 4.76 3.73
C ILE A 153 -16.81 6.13 3.18
N GLU A 154 -17.99 6.19 2.55
CA GLU A 154 -18.53 7.43 1.96
C GLU A 154 -18.68 8.57 2.99
N ASN A 155 -19.09 8.23 4.22
CA ASN A 155 -19.27 9.20 5.30
C ASN A 155 -17.97 9.58 6.03
N ASP A 156 -16.83 8.96 5.69
CA ASP A 156 -15.54 9.27 6.29
C ASP A 156 -14.78 10.29 5.43
N ASN A 157 -14.94 11.57 5.77
CA ASN A 157 -14.30 12.67 5.05
C ASN A 157 -12.77 12.54 4.97
N VAL A 158 -12.14 11.94 5.99
CA VAL A 158 -10.68 11.78 6.01
C VAL A 158 -10.27 10.70 5.01
N LEU A 159 -10.91 9.53 5.06
CA LEU A 159 -10.65 8.44 4.13
C LEU A 159 -10.96 8.86 2.69
N MET A 160 -12.09 9.53 2.46
CA MET A 160 -12.45 10.06 1.15
C MET A 160 -11.44 11.09 0.65
N GLY A 161 -10.91 11.95 1.53
CA GLY A 161 -9.82 12.87 1.21
C GLY A 161 -8.56 12.15 0.73
N LEU A 162 -8.14 11.09 1.44
CA LEU A 162 -6.97 10.28 1.07
C LEU A 162 -7.18 9.57 -0.28
N ILE A 163 -8.37 8.99 -0.52
CA ILE A 163 -8.71 8.34 -1.79
C ILE A 163 -8.68 9.35 -2.94
N MET A 164 -9.22 10.55 -2.73
CA MET A 164 -9.19 11.62 -3.72
C MET A 164 -7.76 12.08 -4.00
N GLU A 165 -6.89 12.19 -2.99
CA GLU A 165 -5.47 12.53 -3.15
C GLU A 165 -4.71 11.43 -3.93
N PHE A 166 -4.96 10.16 -3.58
CA PHE A 166 -4.38 9.01 -4.29
C PHE A 166 -4.75 9.06 -5.78
N PHE A 167 -6.04 9.18 -6.10
CA PHE A 167 -6.47 9.28 -7.48
C PHE A 167 -6.01 10.57 -8.15
N GLY A 168 -5.92 11.69 -7.42
CA GLY A 168 -5.33 12.94 -7.90
C GLY A 168 -3.89 12.75 -8.37
N SER A 169 -3.09 11.95 -7.66
CA SER A 169 -1.72 11.63 -8.04
C SER A 169 -1.61 10.79 -9.32
N GLN A 170 -2.68 10.07 -9.67
CA GLN A 170 -2.75 9.16 -10.82
C GLN A 170 -3.61 9.71 -11.98
N VAL A 171 -4.29 10.85 -11.78
CA VAL A 171 -5.40 11.34 -12.62
C VAL A 171 -5.07 11.42 -14.10
N PHE A 172 -3.84 11.81 -14.39
CA PHE A 172 -3.33 12.00 -15.73
C PHE A 172 -3.21 10.69 -16.54
N TRP A 173 -3.04 9.56 -15.84
CA TRP A 173 -2.88 8.23 -16.43
C TRP A 173 -4.18 7.40 -16.42
N MET A 174 -5.23 7.88 -15.74
CA MET A 174 -6.50 7.17 -15.64
C MET A 174 -7.07 6.79 -17.02
N GLY A 175 -7.68 5.61 -17.11
CA GLY A 175 -8.32 5.11 -18.34
C GLY A 175 -7.40 4.51 -19.40
N ILE A 176 -6.07 4.59 -19.26
CA ILE A 176 -5.15 3.90 -20.19
C ILE A 176 -5.06 2.40 -19.85
N ARG A 177 -5.03 2.03 -18.56
CA ARG A 177 -4.83 0.63 -18.10
C ARG A 177 -5.53 0.27 -16.77
N ASN A 178 -6.66 0.90 -16.46
CA ASN A 178 -7.38 0.73 -15.18
C ASN A 178 -6.72 1.34 -13.91
N PHE A 179 -5.87 2.36 -14.07
CA PHE A 179 -5.36 3.18 -12.94
C PHE A 179 -6.43 4.03 -12.22
N ASP A 180 -7.70 3.84 -12.58
CA ASP A 180 -8.85 4.54 -12.06
C ASP A 180 -9.58 3.74 -10.99
N LYS A 181 -9.04 2.62 -10.50
CA LYS A 181 -9.71 1.80 -9.49
C LYS A 181 -8.80 1.31 -8.36
N ILE A 182 -9.40 1.15 -7.19
CA ILE A 182 -8.91 0.36 -6.05
C ILE A 182 -9.82 -0.85 -5.97
N VAL A 183 -9.28 -2.07 -5.97
CA VAL A 183 -10.07 -3.32 -5.99
C VAL A 183 -10.00 -4.03 -4.66
N PHE A 184 -11.14 -4.57 -4.22
CA PHE A 184 -11.27 -5.35 -3.00
C PHE A 184 -11.62 -6.78 -3.37
N SER A 185 -10.89 -7.74 -2.82
CA SER A 185 -11.05 -9.16 -3.13
C SER A 185 -10.64 -10.03 -1.95
N ILE A 186 -11.13 -11.27 -1.91
CA ILE A 186 -10.70 -12.27 -0.93
C ILE A 186 -9.73 -13.22 -1.63
N LYS A 187 -8.63 -13.58 -0.94
CA LYS A 187 -7.71 -14.63 -1.38
C LYS A 187 -7.50 -15.66 -0.30
N ASP A 188 -7.47 -16.93 -0.70
CA ASP A 188 -7.01 -18.03 0.15
C ASP A 188 -5.49 -18.18 -0.01
N VAL A 189 -4.77 -18.15 1.11
CA VAL A 189 -3.33 -18.37 1.18
C VAL A 189 -3.09 -19.37 2.30
N ASP A 190 -2.60 -20.56 1.94
CA ASP A 190 -2.29 -21.66 2.86
C ASP A 190 -3.47 -22.04 3.78
N GLY A 191 -4.69 -22.06 3.25
CA GLY A 191 -5.91 -22.41 3.98
C GLY A 191 -6.43 -21.29 4.88
N LYS A 192 -5.86 -20.07 4.78
CA LYS A 192 -6.35 -18.89 5.47
C LYS A 192 -6.85 -17.87 4.47
N LYS A 193 -8.07 -17.37 4.70
CA LYS A 193 -8.66 -16.29 3.91
C LYS A 193 -8.09 -14.94 4.36
N TYR A 194 -7.71 -14.12 3.39
CA TYR A 194 -7.30 -12.74 3.59
C TYR A 194 -8.11 -11.81 2.71
N ASN A 195 -8.38 -10.64 3.27
CA ASN A 195 -8.89 -9.49 2.55
C ASN A 195 -7.74 -8.79 1.84
N ILE A 196 -7.91 -8.50 0.56
CA ILE A 196 -6.89 -7.88 -0.29
C ILE A 196 -7.43 -6.59 -0.88
N ILE A 197 -6.74 -5.49 -0.60
CA ILE A 197 -6.94 -4.20 -1.29
C ILE A 197 -5.83 -4.06 -2.32
N MET A 198 -6.21 -3.99 -3.58
CA MET A 198 -5.30 -3.85 -4.70
C MET A 198 -5.33 -2.42 -5.24
N PHE A 199 -4.16 -1.81 -5.30
CA PHE A 199 -3.91 -0.52 -5.93
C PHE A 199 -3.11 -0.74 -7.22
N GLU A 200 -3.55 -0.15 -8.31
CA GLU A 200 -2.79 -0.11 -9.55
C GLU A 200 -2.05 1.23 -9.65
N LEU A 201 -0.74 1.17 -9.90
CA LEU A 201 0.13 2.32 -10.02
C LEU A 201 0.66 2.47 -11.43
N ASN A 202 0.69 3.70 -11.91
CA ASN A 202 1.22 4.00 -13.21
C ASN A 202 2.72 3.69 -13.31
N ARG A 203 3.17 3.35 -14.52
CA ARG A 203 4.59 3.32 -14.85
C ARG A 203 5.13 4.75 -14.92
N LEU A 204 5.62 5.24 -13.78
CA LEU A 204 6.09 6.61 -13.68
C LEU A 204 7.52 6.73 -14.24
N LEU A 205 7.61 7.14 -15.51
CA LEU A 205 8.87 7.49 -16.18
C LEU A 205 9.43 8.82 -15.65
N LYS A 206 10.73 9.07 -15.84
CA LYS A 206 11.37 10.35 -15.46
C LYS A 206 10.61 11.59 -15.97
N LYS A 207 10.17 11.58 -17.23
CA LYS A 207 9.33 12.66 -17.79
C LYS A 207 7.99 12.83 -17.05
N GLY A 208 7.38 11.71 -16.64
CA GLY A 208 6.13 11.72 -15.87
C GLY A 208 6.31 12.29 -14.46
N MET A 209 7.41 11.97 -13.77
CA MET A 209 7.74 12.58 -12.46
C MET A 209 7.90 14.09 -12.57
N ASN A 210 8.66 14.56 -13.55
CA ASN A 210 8.84 15.99 -13.78
C ASN A 210 7.51 16.69 -14.03
N PHE A 211 6.67 16.10 -14.89
CA PHE A 211 5.34 16.63 -15.18
C PHE A 211 4.45 16.72 -13.93
N LEU A 212 4.44 15.70 -13.06
CA LEU A 212 3.68 15.74 -11.81
C LEU A 212 4.22 16.83 -10.88
N THR A 213 5.56 16.96 -10.80
CA THR A 213 6.23 17.98 -9.99
C THR A 213 5.91 19.40 -10.46
N GLU A 214 5.92 19.65 -11.77
CA GLU A 214 5.55 20.93 -12.38
C GLU A 214 4.08 21.31 -12.08
N ARG A 215 3.21 20.32 -11.89
CA ARG A 215 1.82 20.54 -11.47
C ARG A 215 1.61 20.61 -9.95
N GLY A 216 2.69 20.58 -9.17
CA GLY A 216 2.63 20.59 -7.71
C GLY A 216 2.06 19.30 -7.11
N ILE A 217 2.03 18.21 -7.88
CA ILE A 217 1.51 16.92 -7.43
C ILE A 217 2.67 16.10 -6.85
N ASP A 218 2.61 15.87 -5.54
CA ASP A 218 3.64 15.14 -4.81
C ASP A 218 3.43 13.62 -4.87
N PHE A 219 3.88 12.99 -5.97
CA PHE A 219 3.78 11.54 -6.13
C PHE A 219 4.58 10.74 -5.08
N ARG A 220 5.50 11.39 -4.37
CA ARG A 220 6.33 10.71 -3.36
C ARG A 220 5.48 10.18 -2.21
N LYS A 221 4.34 10.82 -1.89
CA LYS A 221 3.40 10.42 -0.81
C LYS A 221 2.53 9.22 -1.16
N VAL A 222 2.53 8.76 -2.41
CA VAL A 222 1.68 7.65 -2.87
C VAL A 222 1.83 6.39 -1.99
N PRO A 223 3.03 5.98 -1.53
CA PRO A 223 3.17 4.84 -0.64
C PRO A 223 2.42 5.01 0.68
N GLU A 224 2.53 6.18 1.32
CA GLU A 224 1.81 6.51 2.55
C GLU A 224 0.29 6.57 2.32
N LEU A 225 -0.16 7.14 1.20
CA LEU A 225 -1.59 7.16 0.84
C LEU A 225 -2.15 5.74 0.72
N ILE A 226 -1.43 4.84 0.02
CA ILE A 226 -1.83 3.42 -0.09
C ILE A 226 -1.96 2.79 1.30
N PHE A 227 -0.97 2.97 2.16
CA PHE A 227 -0.96 2.42 3.51
C PHE A 227 -2.12 2.97 4.35
N ASP A 228 -2.29 4.29 4.39
CA ASP A 228 -3.29 4.95 5.23
C ASP A 228 -4.72 4.65 4.77
N ILE A 229 -4.96 4.59 3.45
CA ILE A 229 -6.25 4.16 2.88
C ILE A 229 -6.53 2.73 3.30
N ALA A 230 -5.56 1.82 3.13
CA ALA A 230 -5.74 0.42 3.46
C ALA A 230 -5.99 0.21 4.97
N GLU A 231 -5.23 0.86 5.83
CA GLU A 231 -5.39 0.78 7.29
C GLU A 231 -6.76 1.30 7.72
N LYS A 232 -7.20 2.46 7.22
CA LYS A 232 -8.51 3.02 7.54
C LYS A 232 -9.66 2.15 7.07
N ILE A 233 -9.53 1.51 5.91
CA ILE A 233 -10.54 0.56 5.44
C ILE A 233 -10.53 -0.70 6.31
N ALA A 234 -9.36 -1.22 6.67
CA ALA A 234 -9.23 -2.39 7.52
C ALA A 234 -9.81 -2.14 8.93
N GLN A 235 -9.65 -0.95 9.50
CA GLN A 235 -10.26 -0.55 10.78
C GLN A 235 -11.79 -0.45 10.72
N LYS A 236 -12.36 -0.21 9.53
CA LYS A 236 -13.81 -0.22 9.30
C LYS A 236 -14.36 -1.62 9.07
N ALA A 237 -13.52 -2.59 8.71
CA ALA A 237 -13.90 -3.99 8.74
C ALA A 237 -13.96 -4.43 10.20
N PRO A 238 -15.03 -5.12 10.64
CA PRO A 238 -15.09 -5.60 12.01
C PRO A 238 -13.91 -6.53 12.28
N PRO A 239 -13.37 -6.52 13.52
CA PRO A 239 -12.22 -7.33 13.87
C PRO A 239 -12.51 -8.81 13.61
N LEU A 240 -11.47 -9.58 13.31
CA LEU A 240 -11.59 -11.03 13.24
C LEU A 240 -12.30 -11.57 14.49
N PRO A 241 -13.15 -12.59 14.34
CA PRO A 241 -13.54 -13.35 15.51
C PRO A 241 -12.26 -13.94 16.13
N LYS A 242 -12.06 -13.69 17.42
CA LYS A 242 -11.09 -14.41 18.21
C LYS A 242 -11.60 -15.83 18.37
N VAL A 243 -10.74 -16.82 18.13
CA VAL A 243 -11.05 -18.21 18.49
C VAL A 243 -10.82 -18.36 19.98
N CYS A 244 -11.85 -18.75 20.73
CA CYS A 244 -11.71 -19.01 22.15
C CYS A 244 -10.71 -20.16 22.38
N PRO A 245 -9.60 -19.97 23.12
CA PRO A 245 -8.61 -21.01 23.33
C PRO A 245 -9.13 -22.17 24.20
N TYR A 246 -10.29 -22.00 24.85
CA TYR A 246 -10.86 -22.98 25.76
C TYR A 246 -11.90 -23.90 25.11
N CYS A 247 -12.64 -23.41 24.12
CA CYS A 247 -13.75 -24.17 23.52
C CYS A 247 -13.82 -24.07 21.99
N GLY A 248 -12.88 -23.36 21.36
CA GLY A 248 -12.83 -23.21 19.90
C GLY A 248 -13.91 -22.31 19.30
N THR A 249 -14.81 -21.74 20.11
CA THR A 249 -15.87 -20.85 19.62
C THR A 249 -15.30 -19.52 19.15
N GLU A 250 -15.66 -19.13 17.92
CA GLU A 250 -15.39 -17.82 17.35
C GLU A 250 -16.21 -16.72 18.02
N THR A 251 -15.58 -15.59 18.35
CA THR A 251 -16.28 -14.47 18.99
C THR A 251 -15.58 -13.12 18.78
N HIS A 252 -16.37 -12.05 18.73
CA HIS A 252 -15.88 -10.68 18.61
C HIS A 252 -15.77 -9.94 19.96
N THR A 253 -16.04 -10.60 21.09
CA THR A 253 -16.07 -9.99 22.42
C THR A 253 -14.86 -10.39 23.27
N GLU A 254 -14.56 -9.60 24.31
CA GLU A 254 -13.55 -9.97 25.31
C GLU A 254 -13.88 -11.27 26.04
N TYR A 255 -15.14 -11.71 26.02
CA TYR A 255 -15.61 -12.95 26.65
C TYR A 255 -16.15 -13.91 25.60
N CYS A 256 -15.93 -15.21 25.80
CA CYS A 256 -16.51 -16.22 24.94
C CYS A 256 -18.01 -16.39 25.24
N PRO A 257 -18.91 -16.29 24.24
CA PRO A 257 -20.35 -16.44 24.47
C PRO A 257 -20.74 -17.88 24.82
N SER A 258 -19.93 -18.87 24.45
CA SER A 258 -20.19 -20.28 24.75
C SER A 258 -19.72 -20.67 26.15
N CYS A 259 -18.50 -20.29 26.56
CA CYS A 259 -17.93 -20.72 27.84
C CYS A 259 -17.75 -19.61 28.89
N GLY A 260 -18.09 -18.36 28.57
CA GLY A 260 -18.01 -17.21 29.47
C GLY A 260 -16.59 -16.74 29.81
N LYS A 261 -15.54 -17.43 29.33
CA LYS A 261 -14.15 -17.11 29.69
C LYS A 261 -13.63 -15.89 28.93
N LYS A 262 -12.82 -15.06 29.60
CA LYS A 262 -12.13 -13.93 28.99
C LYS A 262 -11.08 -14.41 27.98
N ILE A 263 -11.07 -13.83 26.79
CA ILE A 263 -10.15 -14.11 25.68
C ILE A 263 -9.18 -12.93 25.56
N LYS A 264 -7.92 -13.17 25.92
CA LYS A 264 -6.82 -12.20 25.72
C LYS A 264 -6.59 -12.01 24.22
#